data_AF-A0A429ZK16-F1
#
_entry.id   AF-A0A429ZK16-F1
#
_cell.length_a   1.000
_cell.length_b   1.000
_cell.length_c   1.000
_cell.angle_alpha   90.00
_cell.angle_beta   90.00
_cell.angle_gamma   90.00
#
_symmetry.space_group_name_H-M   'P 1'
#
loop_
_entity.id
_entity.type
_entity.pdbx_description
1 polymer ?
#
loop_
_entity_poly.entity_id
_entity_poly.type
_entity_poly.pdbx_seq_one_letter_code
_entity_poly.pdbx_strand_id
1 'polypeptide(L)'
;MTVNLAMATIVGSAIFPLAIRLMWGKMVAEWGALGGWMAAAFIVGTVWCLNHGLATPMITQTGAWVDQGLAAGVGIWVGAVLTGDKVKPSLPIIACAVIGGILGGWLLSLFL
;
A
#
# COMPACT_ATOMS: atom_id res chain seq x y z
N MET A 1 11.87 -11.14 -15.03
CA MET A 1 11.94 -9.70 -14.65
C MET A 1 13.36 -9.22 -14.90
N THR A 2 13.56 -8.05 -15.51
CA THR A 2 14.90 -7.46 -15.70
C THR A 2 15.33 -6.71 -14.42
N VAL A 3 16.63 -6.40 -14.29
CA VAL A 3 17.13 -5.59 -13.15
C VAL A 3 16.44 -4.23 -13.08
N ASN A 4 16.23 -3.59 -14.23
CA ASN A 4 15.54 -2.29 -14.30
C ASN A 4 14.11 -2.37 -13.76
N LEU A 5 13.37 -3.41 -14.13
CA LEU A 5 12.00 -3.66 -13.65
C LEU A 5 11.97 -3.97 -12.14
N ALA A 6 12.98 -4.69 -11.64
CA ALA A 6 13.12 -4.95 -10.21
C ALA A 6 13.35 -3.65 -9.42
N MET A 7 14.26 -2.79 -9.89
CA MET A 7 14.51 -1.49 -9.26
C MET A 7 13.28 -0.58 -9.29
N ALA A 8 12.60 -0.50 -10.44
CA ALA A 8 11.36 0.25 -10.57
C ALA A 8 10.29 -0.25 -9.58
N THR A 9 10.18 -1.58 -9.41
CA THR A 9 9.21 -2.18 -8.48
C THR A 9 9.53 -1.84 -7.03
N ILE A 10 10.81 -1.87 -6.64
CA ILE A 10 11.25 -1.49 -5.28
C ILE A 10 10.91 -0.03 -5.01
N VAL A 11 11.25 0.87 -5.95
CA VAL A 11 10.99 2.31 -5.79
C VAL A 11 9.49 2.59 -5.77
N GLY A 12 8.73 2.03 -6.71
CA GLY A 12 7.27 2.19 -6.78
C GLY A 12 6.57 1.71 -5.50
N SER A 13 7.04 0.57 -4.96
CA SER A 13 6.56 0.02 -3.70
C SER A 13 6.91 0.90 -2.49
N ALA A 14 8.08 1.57 -2.49
CA ALA A 14 8.50 2.45 -1.39
C ALA A 14 7.78 3.82 -1.38
N ILE A 15 7.41 4.35 -2.55
CA ILE A 15 6.76 5.65 -2.69
C ILE A 15 5.44 5.69 -1.89
N PHE A 16 4.63 4.63 -1.98
CA PHE A 16 3.31 4.61 -1.38
C PHE A 16 3.31 4.73 0.16
N PRO A 17 3.97 3.84 0.93
CA PRO A 17 4.03 3.96 2.38
C PRO A 17 4.73 5.25 2.85
N LEU A 18 5.73 5.73 2.10
CA LEU A 18 6.39 7.01 2.40
C LEU A 18 5.41 8.18 2.31
N ALA A 19 4.64 8.24 1.22
CA ALA A 19 3.63 9.27 1.01
C ALA A 19 2.57 9.26 2.11
N ILE A 20 2.10 8.07 2.52
CA ILE A 20 1.15 7.92 3.63
C ILE A 20 1.74 8.48 4.92
N ARG A 21 2.95 8.05 5.31
CA ARG A 21 3.57 8.47 6.58
C ARG A 21 3.88 9.96 6.64
N LEU A 22 4.23 10.60 5.52
CA LEU A 22 4.60 12.01 5.49
C LEU A 22 3.40 12.97 5.43
N MET A 23 2.30 12.55 4.81
CA MET A 23 1.21 13.46 4.42
C MET A 23 -0.13 13.11 5.06
N TRP A 24 -0.53 11.82 5.10
CA TRP A 24 -1.90 11.43 5.46
C TRP A 24 -2.30 11.94 6.85
N GLY A 25 -1.47 11.69 7.87
CA GLY A 25 -1.75 12.13 9.23
C GLY A 25 -1.93 13.64 9.36
N LYS A 26 -1.17 14.44 8.60
CA LYS A 26 -1.28 15.90 8.58
C LYS A 26 -2.57 16.36 7.92
N MET A 27 -2.95 15.73 6.81
CA MET A 27 -4.22 16.04 6.12
C MET A 27 -5.42 15.78 7.04
N VAL A 28 -5.42 14.67 7.78
CA VAL A 28 -6.47 14.34 8.76
C VAL A 28 -6.45 15.31 9.93
N ALA A 29 -5.28 15.69 10.43
CA ALA A 29 -5.17 16.64 11.53
C ALA A 29 -5.74 18.04 11.16
N GLU A 30 -5.53 18.49 9.92
CA GLU A 30 -5.97 19.80 9.45
C GLU A 30 -7.43 19.82 8.98
N TRP A 31 -7.87 18.78 8.26
CA TRP A 31 -9.18 18.76 7.58
C TRP A 31 -10.15 17.70 8.15
N GLY A 32 -9.79 17.04 9.25
CA GLY A 32 -10.61 16.01 9.88
C GLY A 32 -10.90 14.84 8.92
N ALA A 33 -12.16 14.37 8.93
CA ALA A 33 -12.59 13.26 8.07
C ALA A 33 -12.41 13.56 6.57
N LEU A 34 -12.61 14.82 6.15
CA LEU A 34 -12.36 15.24 4.76
C LEU A 34 -10.89 15.03 4.39
N GLY A 35 -9.96 15.27 5.32
CA GLY A 35 -8.54 14.99 5.15
C GLY A 35 -8.25 13.53 4.81
N GLY A 36 -8.97 12.60 5.43
CA GLY A 36 -8.88 11.17 5.11
C GLY A 36 -9.37 10.84 3.69
N TRP A 37 -10.49 11.42 3.27
CA TRP A 37 -11.00 11.27 1.90
C TRP A 37 -10.05 11.86 0.86
N MET A 38 -9.50 13.04 1.13
CA MET A 38 -8.52 13.69 0.27
C MET A 38 -7.22 12.88 0.19
N ALA A 39 -6.74 12.34 1.32
CA ALA A 39 -5.58 11.46 1.33
C ALA A 39 -5.84 10.17 0.53
N ALA A 40 -7.01 9.56 0.68
CA ALA A 40 -7.41 8.39 -0.11
C ALA A 40 -7.42 8.73 -1.62
N ALA A 41 -8.06 9.82 -2.04
CA ALA A 41 -8.13 10.18 -3.44
C ALA A 41 -6.76 10.55 -4.04
N PHE A 42 -6.02 11.45 -3.39
CA PHE A 42 -4.81 12.02 -3.97
C PHE A 42 -3.56 11.19 -3.67
N ILE A 43 -3.38 10.65 -2.46
CA ILE A 43 -2.21 9.82 -2.17
C ILE A 43 -2.37 8.45 -2.83
N VAL A 44 -3.46 7.73 -2.53
CA VAL A 44 -3.65 6.37 -3.06
C VAL A 44 -3.86 6.43 -4.57
N GLY A 45 -4.68 7.34 -5.07
CA GLY A 45 -4.97 7.47 -6.50
C GLY A 45 -3.74 7.84 -7.33
N THR A 46 -2.97 8.85 -6.93
CA THR A 46 -1.77 9.25 -7.69
C THR A 46 -0.71 8.15 -7.67
N VAL A 47 -0.47 7.52 -6.52
CA VAL A 47 0.53 6.44 -6.44
C VAL A 47 0.05 5.18 -7.17
N TRP A 48 -1.27 4.91 -7.18
CA TRP A 48 -1.86 3.87 -8.02
C TRP A 48 -1.59 4.13 -9.51
N CYS A 49 -1.76 5.37 -9.98
CA CYS A 49 -1.47 5.70 -11.38
C CYS A 49 0.00 5.38 -11.72
N LEU A 50 0.96 5.73 -10.86
CA LEU A 50 2.37 5.41 -11.05
C LEU A 50 2.67 3.90 -11.03
N ASN A 51 2.08 3.19 -10.07
CA ASN A 51 2.37 1.78 -9.81
C ASN A 51 1.60 0.81 -10.72
N HIS A 52 0.47 1.23 -11.27
CA HIS A 52 -0.45 0.36 -12.02
C HIS A 52 -1.11 1.04 -13.24
N GLY A 53 -1.44 2.32 -13.16
CA GLY A 53 -2.25 3.00 -14.18
C GLY A 53 -1.49 3.46 -15.43
N LEU A 54 -0.16 3.58 -15.39
CA LEU A 54 0.66 3.94 -16.55
C LEU A 54 0.79 2.78 -17.54
N ALA A 55 1.02 3.10 -18.83
CA ALA A 55 1.34 2.12 -19.86
C ALA A 55 2.62 1.31 -19.55
N THR A 56 3.53 1.90 -18.76
CA THR A 56 4.74 1.24 -18.26
C THR A 56 4.80 1.45 -16.74
N PRO A 57 4.08 0.63 -15.96
CA PRO A 57 3.94 0.84 -14.52
C PRO A 57 5.25 0.57 -13.78
N MET A 58 5.43 1.22 -12.62
CA MET A 58 6.62 1.01 -11.79
C MET A 58 6.64 -0.39 -11.16
N ILE A 59 5.50 -0.89 -10.69
CA ILE A 59 5.39 -2.24 -10.13
C ILE A 59 5.14 -3.23 -11.28
N THR A 60 6.08 -4.14 -11.46
CA THR A 60 5.97 -5.19 -12.48
C THR A 60 4.82 -6.14 -12.16
N GLN A 61 3.93 -6.35 -13.11
CA GLN A 61 2.78 -7.26 -13.00
C GLN A 61 3.01 -8.49 -13.88
N THR A 62 2.70 -9.69 -13.38
CA THR A 62 2.88 -10.96 -14.13
C THR A 62 1.57 -11.72 -14.35
N GLY A 63 0.41 -11.04 -14.23
CA GLY A 63 -0.93 -11.62 -14.42
C GLY A 63 -1.74 -11.74 -13.12
N ALA A 64 -1.08 -11.90 -11.97
CA ALA A 64 -1.69 -11.64 -10.67
C ALA A 64 -1.58 -10.15 -10.36
N TRP A 65 -2.67 -9.55 -9.84
CA TRP A 65 -2.65 -8.16 -9.37
C TRP A 65 -1.74 -8.08 -8.13
N VAL A 66 -0.58 -7.43 -8.29
CA VAL A 66 0.32 -7.11 -7.18
C VAL A 66 -0.23 -5.88 -6.48
N ASP A 67 -0.89 -6.09 -5.34
CA ASP A 67 -1.55 -5.02 -4.59
C ASP A 67 -0.52 -4.09 -3.91
N GLN A 68 -0.48 -2.81 -4.30
CA GLN A 68 0.31 -1.79 -3.59
C GLN A 68 -0.11 -1.62 -2.12
N GLY A 69 -1.30 -2.10 -1.73
CA GLY A 69 -1.74 -2.24 -0.34
C GLY A 69 -0.81 -3.10 0.50
N LEU A 70 -0.18 -4.14 -0.07
CA LEU A 70 0.89 -4.88 0.60
C LEU A 70 2.09 -3.99 0.87
N ALA A 71 2.49 -3.17 -0.10
CA ALA A 71 3.60 -2.23 0.06
C ALA A 71 3.30 -1.16 1.13
N ALA A 72 2.07 -0.65 1.19
CA ALA A 72 1.63 0.22 2.27
C ALA A 72 1.69 -0.48 3.63
N GLY A 73 1.11 -1.67 3.75
CA GLY A 73 1.09 -2.45 4.99
C GLY A 73 2.50 -2.73 5.53
N VAL A 74 3.38 -3.24 4.68
CA VAL A 74 4.78 -3.53 5.03
C VAL A 74 5.53 -2.24 5.39
N GLY A 75 5.47 -1.21 4.55
CA GLY A 75 6.24 0.02 4.75
C GLY A 75 5.79 0.83 5.96
N ILE A 76 4.48 0.92 6.22
CA ILE A 76 3.94 1.58 7.42
C ILE A 76 4.36 0.81 8.66
N TRP A 77 4.25 -0.51 8.65
CA TRP A 77 4.60 -1.35 9.80
C TRP A 77 6.09 -1.34 10.10
N VAL A 78 6.95 -1.48 9.09
CA VAL A 78 8.41 -1.34 9.23
C VAL A 78 8.74 0.04 9.80
N GLY A 79 8.15 1.10 9.25
CA GLY A 79 8.35 2.44 9.79
C GLY A 79 7.92 2.54 11.27
N ALA A 80 6.83 1.87 11.67
CA ALA A 80 6.35 1.87 13.05
C ALA A 80 7.32 1.16 13.99
N VAL A 81 7.88 0.02 13.56
CA VAL A 81 8.95 -0.67 14.29
C VAL A 81 10.16 0.26 14.48
N LEU A 82 10.58 0.96 13.42
CA LEU A 82 11.75 1.85 13.45
C LEU A 82 11.53 3.11 14.30
N THR A 83 10.29 3.60 14.41
CA THR A 83 9.96 4.78 15.23
C THR A 83 9.51 4.45 16.65
N GLY A 84 9.54 3.18 17.06
CA GLY A 84 9.14 2.76 18.41
C GLY A 84 7.63 2.82 18.66
N ASP A 85 6.81 2.75 17.61
CA ASP A 85 5.34 2.73 17.72
C ASP A 85 4.82 1.40 18.30
N LYS A 86 3.50 1.33 18.50
CA LYS A 86 2.81 0.17 19.10
C LYS A 86 2.77 -1.04 18.15
N VAL A 87 3.86 -1.81 18.12
CA VAL A 87 3.98 -3.03 17.29
C VAL A 87 3.14 -4.20 17.83
N LYS A 88 3.19 -4.50 19.14
CA LYS A 88 2.45 -5.65 19.69
C LYS A 88 0.93 -5.57 19.46
N PRO A 89 0.28 -4.40 19.65
CA PRO A 89 -1.14 -4.25 19.38
C PRO A 89 -1.52 -4.33 17.90
N SER A 90 -0.59 -4.16 16.96
CA SER A 90 -0.89 -4.25 15.53
C SER A 90 -0.91 -5.69 15.00
N LEU A 91 -0.34 -6.66 15.72
CA LEU A 91 -0.27 -8.06 15.28
C LEU A 91 -1.65 -8.70 15.01
N PRO A 92 -2.69 -8.53 15.87
CA PRO A 92 -4.01 -9.06 15.57
C PRO A 92 -4.63 -8.43 14.31
N ILE A 93 -4.39 -7.14 14.09
CA ILE A 93 -4.91 -6.42 12.90
C ILE A 93 -4.24 -6.96 11.63
N ILE A 94 -2.93 -7.20 11.67
CA ILE A 94 -2.18 -7.81 10.56
C ILE A 94 -2.70 -9.22 10.29
N ALA A 95 -2.95 -10.02 11.32
CA ALA A 95 -3.51 -11.36 11.16
C ALA A 95 -4.89 -11.30 10.47
N CYS A 96 -5.78 -10.40 10.91
CA CYS A 96 -7.07 -10.18 10.26
C CYS A 96 -6.93 -9.73 8.80
N ALA A 97 -5.97 -8.86 8.49
CA ALA A 97 -5.73 -8.40 7.12
C ALA A 97 -5.23 -9.53 6.22
N VAL A 98 -4.32 -10.38 6.71
CA VAL A 98 -3.83 -11.57 5.97
C VAL A 98 -4.96 -12.56 5.74
N ILE A 99 -5.77 -12.86 6.77
CA ILE A 99 -6.94 -13.75 6.66
C ILE A 99 -7.93 -13.18 5.65
N GLY A 100 -8.23 -11.88 5.72
CA GLY A 100 -9.13 -11.20 4.78
C GLY A 100 -8.61 -11.25 3.34
N GLY A 101 -7.31 -11.05 3.13
CA GLY A 101 -6.68 -11.17 1.81
C GLY A 101 -6.76 -12.59 1.25
N ILE A 102 -6.52 -13.61 2.08
CA ILE A 102 -6.67 -15.03 1.68
C ILE A 102 -8.12 -15.35 1.32
N LEU A 103 -9.09 -14.93 2.15
CA LEU A 103 -10.51 -15.15 1.89
C LEU A 103 -10.99 -14.42 0.64
N GLY A 104 -10.50 -13.19 0.41
CA GLY A 104 -10.77 -12.43 -0.80
C GLY A 104 -10.21 -13.13 -2.04
N GLY A 105 -8.95 -13.56 -2.00
CA GLY A 105 -8.33 -14.34 -3.08
C GLY A 105 -9.08 -15.65 -3.37
N TRP A 106 -9.48 -16.37 -2.32
CA TRP A 106 -10.31 -17.57 -2.45
C TRP A 106 -11.66 -17.26 -3.09
N LEU A 107 -12.38 -16.24 -2.65
CA LEU A 107 -13.66 -15.83 -3.25
C LEU A 107 -13.52 -15.52 -4.74
N LEU A 108 -12.47 -14.78 -5.13
CA LEU A 108 -12.18 -14.47 -6.53
C LEU A 108 -11.91 -15.73 -7.36
N SER A 109 -11.24 -16.74 -6.80
CA SER A 109 -10.96 -18.00 -7.49
C SER A 109 -12.19 -18.84 -7.84
N LEU A 110 -13.37 -18.49 -7.30
CA LEU A 110 -14.62 -19.18 -7.62
C LEU A 110 -15.22 -18.75 -8.95
N PHE A 111 -14.81 -17.60 -9.51
CA PHE A 111 -15.43 -17.03 -10.71
C PHE A 111 -14.47 -16.28 -11.68
N LEU A 112 -13.21 -16.09 -11.31
CA LEU A 112 -12.13 -15.64 -12.20
C LEU A 112 -11.27 -16.84 -12.63
#